data_AF-A0A2D9F666-F1
#
_entry.id   AF-A0A2D9F666-F1
#
_cell.length_a   1.000
_cell.length_b   1.000
_cell.length_c   1.000
_cell.angle_alpha   90.00
_cell.angle_beta   90.00
_cell.angle_gamma   90.00
#
_symmetry.space_group_name_H-M   'P 1'
#
loop_
_entity.id
_entity.type
_entity.pdbx_description
1 polymer ?
#
loop_
_entity_poly.entity_id
_entity_poly.type
_entity_poly.pdbx_seq_one_letter_code
_entity_poly.pdbx_strand_id
1 'polypeptide(L)'
;MPPPKRSPIWQALAAHHRAARGSHLRDLLADAKRTRALTFSHDGLHLDLSKNRMTAETLDLLLALARERGVEDRRRALFAGETVNETEDRAALHMALRAQAKDGFKAQGTPVGRAVADTLARMAALTREIETGQRRGATGKRFTDVVNIGIGGSDLGPRMVCGALGPARHLTPHFVANVDAADIQDVLARLDPATTLFVVSSKTFTTQETLANAETAKRWLTRALGKRAVAAHFVAVTRNIDGATGFGLAEDNLFPIWDWVGGRYSVWSAIGLPIALAFGMPTFRALLKGARTMDRHFLETPLEKNLPVLLAMAGIWNRNFEGIAGHAVLPYDQRLGDLPIYLQQLEMESNGKSIDRDGQPVAQATAPVIFGQAGTIGQHAFYQLLHQGTDKVSSDFIAAAQGPDGPGPAKDGGGHRDKLLANFLAQPAALALGRDAGPGVPPHQTFPGNRPSTTILLDRLDPHHLGLLLALYEHKVFVQGVVWNVNSFDQFGVELGKELAAPLVDALAGGTTPRGLDPSTKALLTRVRKLRGGKKPGAKR
;
A
#
# COMPACT_ATOMS: atom_id res chain seq x y z
N MET A 1 4.43 1.01 29.92
CA MET A 1 5.87 1.05 29.55
C MET A 1 6.26 2.51 29.37
N PRO A 2 7.44 3.01 29.77
CA PRO A 2 7.78 4.42 29.53
C PRO A 2 7.71 4.76 28.03
N PRO A 3 7.46 6.02 27.65
CA PRO A 3 7.53 6.45 26.24
C PRO A 3 8.88 6.02 25.62
N PRO A 4 8.91 5.55 24.36
CA PRO A 4 10.12 5.01 23.74
C PRO A 4 11.34 5.92 23.90
N LYS A 5 11.17 7.22 23.66
CA LYS A 5 12.24 8.22 23.79
C LYS A 5 12.86 8.34 25.18
N ARG A 6 12.17 7.88 26.23
CA ARG A 6 12.63 7.93 27.63
C ARG A 6 13.20 6.61 28.12
N SER A 7 13.21 5.55 27.31
CA SER A 7 13.74 4.27 27.75
C SER A 7 15.28 4.23 27.73
N PRO A 8 15.91 3.43 28.61
CA PRO A 8 17.37 3.32 28.67
C PRO A 8 17.99 2.93 27.32
N ILE A 9 17.41 1.97 26.60
CA ILE A 9 17.97 1.53 25.31
C ILE A 9 17.87 2.61 24.23
N TRP A 10 16.82 3.44 24.26
CA TRP A 10 16.71 4.59 23.36
C TRP A 10 17.79 5.64 23.66
N GLN A 11 18.07 5.89 24.94
CA GLN A 11 19.14 6.79 25.34
C GLN A 11 20.53 6.26 24.97
N ALA A 12 20.73 4.94 25.05
CA ALA A 12 21.94 4.28 24.56
C ALA A 12 22.10 4.45 23.04
N LEU A 13 21.04 4.23 22.25
CA LEU A 13 21.04 4.51 20.81
C LEU A 13 21.35 5.97 20.48
N ALA A 14 20.80 6.92 21.26
CA ALA A 14 21.07 8.34 21.09
C ALA A 14 22.53 8.70 21.43
N ALA A 15 23.11 8.08 22.47
CA ALA A 15 24.52 8.23 22.81
C ALA A 15 25.43 7.63 21.72
N HIS A 16 25.11 6.42 21.26
CA HIS A 16 25.78 5.76 20.15
C HIS A 16 25.78 6.60 18.87
N HIS A 17 24.61 7.13 18.48
CA HIS A 17 24.49 8.03 17.33
C HIS A 17 25.39 9.27 17.46
N ARG A 18 25.47 9.87 18.66
CA ARG A 18 26.38 11.02 18.91
C ARG A 18 27.85 10.63 18.75
N ALA A 19 28.25 9.47 19.25
CA ALA A 19 29.61 8.95 19.13
C ALA A 19 29.97 8.61 17.68
N ALA A 20 29.03 8.04 16.92
CA ALA A 20 29.20 7.64 15.52
C ALA A 20 28.93 8.78 14.50
N ARG A 21 28.72 10.02 14.95
CA ARG A 21 28.32 11.14 14.07
C ARG A 21 29.31 11.38 12.93
N GLY A 22 30.60 11.16 13.17
CA GLY A 22 31.68 11.32 12.19
C GLY A 22 31.79 10.19 11.16
N SER A 23 31.10 9.05 11.34
CA SER A 23 31.21 7.91 10.43
C SER A 23 30.58 8.22 9.07
N HIS A 24 31.28 7.84 7.99
CA HIS A 24 30.77 7.97 6.63
C HIS A 24 30.55 6.58 5.99
N LEU A 25 29.51 6.44 5.15
CA LEU A 25 29.21 5.18 4.46
C LEU A 25 30.38 4.62 3.65
N ARG A 26 31.13 5.45 2.91
CA ARG A 26 32.37 5.04 2.23
C ARG A 26 33.35 4.26 3.13
N ASP A 27 33.54 4.67 4.39
CA ASP A 27 34.47 4.00 5.30
C ASP A 27 33.86 2.70 5.82
N LEU A 28 32.56 2.72 6.12
CA LEU A 28 31.82 1.53 6.55
C LEU A 28 31.77 0.45 5.45
N LEU A 29 31.67 0.85 4.18
CA LEU A 29 31.57 -0.04 3.03
C LEU A 29 32.92 -0.62 2.59
N ALA A 30 34.04 -0.09 3.09
CA ALA A 30 35.37 -0.67 2.84
C ALA A 30 35.51 -2.06 3.51
N ASP A 31 34.73 -2.37 4.55
CA ASP A 31 34.70 -3.69 5.17
C ASP A 31 33.68 -4.62 4.49
N ALA A 32 34.19 -5.53 3.66
CA ALA A 32 33.37 -6.55 2.99
C ALA A 32 32.67 -7.52 3.98
N LYS A 33 33.20 -7.72 5.20
CA LYS A 33 32.54 -8.55 6.22
C LYS A 33 31.26 -7.88 6.69
N ARG A 34 31.27 -6.56 6.86
CA ARG A 34 30.08 -5.78 7.21
C ARG A 34 28.97 -5.93 6.18
N THR A 35 29.30 -5.84 4.89
CA THR A 35 28.29 -6.03 3.82
C THR A 35 27.64 -7.40 3.92
N ARG A 36 28.41 -8.48 4.14
CA ARG A 36 27.84 -9.81 4.34
C ARG A 36 26.99 -9.92 5.60
N ALA A 37 27.39 -9.27 6.69
CA ALA A 37 26.65 -9.30 7.97
C ALA A 37 25.32 -8.52 7.93
N LEU A 38 25.15 -7.58 6.99
CA LEU A 38 23.94 -6.76 6.84
C LEU A 38 23.11 -7.13 5.61
N THR A 39 23.35 -8.31 5.05
CA THR A 39 22.58 -8.85 3.93
C THR A 39 21.88 -10.13 4.35
N PHE A 40 20.58 -10.18 4.10
CA PHE A 40 19.69 -11.26 4.53
C PHE A 40 18.86 -11.74 3.35
N SER A 41 18.51 -13.02 3.34
CA SER A 41 17.76 -13.63 2.24
C SER A 41 16.66 -14.53 2.77
N HIS A 42 15.50 -14.51 2.13
CA HIS A 42 14.43 -15.46 2.38
C HIS A 42 13.61 -15.63 1.12
N ASP A 43 13.46 -16.87 0.66
CA ASP A 43 12.50 -17.26 -0.39
C ASP A 43 12.56 -16.39 -1.67
N GLY A 44 13.77 -16.20 -2.21
CA GLY A 44 14.01 -15.39 -3.41
C GLY A 44 13.94 -13.87 -3.22
N LEU A 45 13.87 -13.38 -1.97
CA LEU A 45 14.01 -11.97 -1.63
C LEU A 45 15.32 -11.74 -0.86
N HIS A 46 16.15 -10.84 -1.38
CA HIS A 46 17.40 -10.38 -0.80
C HIS A 46 17.24 -8.96 -0.25
N LEU A 47 17.57 -8.77 1.03
CA LEU A 47 17.54 -7.50 1.74
C LEU A 47 18.97 -7.10 2.13
N ASP A 48 19.51 -6.08 1.49
CA ASP A 48 20.83 -5.50 1.80
C ASP A 48 20.65 -4.15 2.53
N LEU A 49 21.01 -4.15 3.81
CA LEU A 49 20.99 -2.98 4.68
C LEU A 49 22.36 -2.31 4.80
N SER A 50 23.39 -2.81 4.10
CA SER A 50 24.78 -2.36 4.23
C SER A 50 24.97 -0.87 3.89
N LYS A 51 24.11 -0.28 3.07
CA LYS A 51 24.19 1.15 2.71
C LYS A 51 23.39 2.05 3.66
N ASN A 52 23.02 1.57 4.84
CA ASN A 52 22.56 2.40 5.96
C ASN A 52 23.72 2.79 6.89
N ARG A 53 23.64 3.96 7.54
CA ARG A 53 24.66 4.46 8.50
C ARG A 53 24.61 3.72 9.84
N MET A 54 24.78 2.40 9.78
CA MET A 54 24.67 1.49 10.91
C MET A 54 25.95 0.65 11.04
N THR A 55 26.43 0.48 12.29
CA THR A 55 27.46 -0.48 12.67
C THR A 55 26.81 -1.76 13.24
N ALA A 56 27.61 -2.78 13.55
CA ALA A 56 27.12 -3.97 14.27
C ALA A 56 26.50 -3.57 15.62
N GLU A 57 27.16 -2.70 16.38
CA GLU A 57 26.63 -2.15 17.63
C GLU A 57 25.31 -1.40 17.43
N THR A 58 25.16 -0.63 16.32
CA THR A 58 23.88 0.00 15.99
C THR A 58 22.77 -1.05 15.87
N LEU A 59 23.04 -2.14 15.14
CA LEU A 59 22.05 -3.20 14.93
C LEU A 59 21.70 -3.90 16.25
N ASP A 60 22.69 -4.22 17.08
CA ASP A 60 22.47 -4.88 18.37
C ASP A 60 21.58 -4.02 19.29
N LEU A 61 21.87 -2.72 19.38
CA LEU A 61 21.07 -1.77 20.16
C LEU A 61 19.64 -1.62 19.60
N LEU A 62 19.47 -1.62 18.27
CA LEU A 62 18.15 -1.57 17.64
C LEU A 62 17.35 -2.86 17.93
N LEU A 63 17.97 -4.02 17.85
CA LEU A 63 17.32 -5.30 18.19
C LEU A 63 16.98 -5.38 19.68
N ALA A 64 17.84 -4.83 20.55
CA ALA A 64 17.54 -4.68 21.97
C ALA A 64 16.33 -3.75 22.20
N LEU A 65 16.22 -2.64 21.46
CA LEU A 65 15.03 -1.79 21.48
C LEU A 65 13.78 -2.56 21.05
N ALA A 66 13.84 -3.34 19.95
CA ALA A 66 12.70 -4.15 19.51
C ALA A 66 12.23 -5.13 20.60
N ARG A 67 13.16 -5.79 21.30
CA ARG A 67 12.85 -6.67 22.44
C ARG A 67 12.25 -5.91 23.62
N GLU A 68 12.86 -4.79 24.01
CA GLU A 68 12.37 -3.94 25.12
C GLU A 68 10.94 -3.44 24.85
N ARG A 69 10.63 -3.10 23.60
CA ARG A 69 9.29 -2.65 23.18
C ARG A 69 8.27 -3.78 23.03
N GLY A 70 8.66 -5.04 23.27
CA GLY A 70 7.77 -6.18 23.23
C GLY A 70 7.30 -6.56 21.83
N VAL A 71 8.14 -6.37 20.79
CA VAL A 71 7.80 -6.73 19.41
C VAL A 71 7.40 -8.20 19.27
N GLU A 72 8.09 -9.10 19.99
CA GLU A 72 7.80 -10.54 19.92
C GLU A 72 6.45 -10.91 20.54
N ASP A 73 6.12 -10.32 21.70
CA ASP A 73 4.83 -10.51 22.37
C ASP A 73 3.69 -9.94 21.53
N ARG A 74 3.85 -8.69 21.04
CA ARG A 74 2.85 -8.04 20.20
C ARG A 74 2.64 -8.79 18.89
N ARG A 75 3.70 -9.33 18.28
CA ARG A 75 3.61 -10.21 17.10
C ARG A 75 2.81 -11.47 17.42
N ARG A 76 3.05 -12.12 18.56
CA ARG A 76 2.26 -13.30 18.98
C ARG A 76 0.78 -12.94 19.16
N ALA A 77 0.47 -11.83 19.83
CA ALA A 77 -0.89 -11.33 20.01
C ALA A 77 -1.59 -11.03 18.68
N LEU A 78 -0.88 -10.42 17.73
CA LEU A 78 -1.36 -10.17 16.37
C LEU A 78 -1.79 -11.46 15.66
N PHE A 79 -0.96 -12.50 15.71
CA PHE A 79 -1.24 -13.78 15.06
C PHE A 79 -2.26 -14.64 15.83
N ALA A 80 -2.35 -14.48 17.14
CA ALA A 80 -3.41 -15.07 17.96
C ALA A 80 -4.79 -14.42 17.71
N GLY A 81 -4.81 -13.26 17.03
CA GLY A 81 -5.99 -12.48 16.73
C GLY A 81 -6.65 -11.88 17.98
N GLU A 82 -5.82 -11.49 18.94
CA GLU A 82 -6.21 -10.68 20.09
C GLU A 82 -6.58 -9.25 19.68
N THR A 83 -7.15 -8.48 20.61
CA THR A 83 -7.40 -7.04 20.42
C THR A 83 -6.06 -6.29 20.32
N VAL A 84 -5.63 -6.00 19.10
CA VAL A 84 -4.40 -5.22 18.80
C VAL A 84 -4.71 -3.86 18.18
N ASN A 85 -5.96 -3.65 17.78
CA ASN A 85 -6.55 -2.36 17.47
C ASN A 85 -7.39 -1.94 18.68
N GLU A 86 -6.74 -1.39 19.71
CA GLU A 86 -7.39 -1.15 21.01
C GLU A 86 -8.44 -0.04 20.96
N THR A 87 -8.25 0.96 20.10
CA THR A 87 -9.15 2.12 20.02
C THR A 87 -10.49 1.80 19.36
N GLU A 88 -10.56 0.74 18.56
CA GLU A 88 -11.80 0.25 17.95
C GLU A 88 -12.25 -1.11 18.51
N ASP A 89 -11.56 -1.63 19.54
CA ASP A 89 -11.76 -2.96 20.14
C ASP A 89 -11.85 -4.10 19.12
N ARG A 90 -10.83 -4.21 18.25
CA ARG A 90 -10.79 -5.19 17.17
C ARG A 90 -9.49 -5.96 17.11
N ALA A 91 -9.58 -7.20 16.61
CA ALA A 91 -8.44 -7.88 16.02
C ALA A 91 -7.98 -7.19 14.71
N ALA A 92 -6.72 -7.41 14.31
CA ALA A 92 -6.20 -7.02 13.00
C ALA A 92 -5.58 -8.24 12.31
N LEU A 93 -6.38 -8.98 11.54
CA LEU A 93 -6.09 -10.38 11.22
C LEU A 93 -5.94 -10.67 9.72
N HIS A 94 -5.29 -9.77 8.98
CA HIS A 94 -5.11 -9.92 7.53
C HIS A 94 -4.31 -11.18 7.14
N MET A 95 -3.47 -11.71 8.04
CA MET A 95 -2.78 -13.00 7.85
C MET A 95 -3.77 -14.18 7.72
N ALA A 96 -4.94 -14.13 8.36
CA ALA A 96 -5.94 -15.19 8.22
C ALA A 96 -6.51 -15.29 6.80
N LEU A 97 -6.47 -14.20 6.02
CA LEU A 97 -6.95 -14.16 4.63
C LEU A 97 -6.09 -14.99 3.67
N ARG A 98 -4.82 -15.21 4.04
CA ARG A 98 -3.82 -15.93 3.28
C ARG A 98 -3.36 -17.23 3.96
N ALA A 99 -3.99 -17.58 5.08
CA ALA A 99 -3.75 -18.81 5.82
C ALA A 99 -4.53 -20.01 5.25
N GLN A 100 -4.28 -21.19 5.80
CA GLN A 100 -5.10 -22.38 5.61
C GLN A 100 -6.04 -22.56 6.80
N ALA A 101 -7.19 -23.20 6.60
CA ALA A 101 -8.16 -23.46 7.67
C ALA A 101 -7.54 -24.19 8.88
N LYS A 102 -6.59 -25.09 8.64
CA LYS A 102 -5.85 -25.83 9.68
C LYS A 102 -4.92 -24.96 10.55
N ASP A 103 -4.62 -23.74 10.12
CA ASP A 103 -3.76 -22.82 10.89
C ASP A 103 -4.51 -22.24 12.11
N GLY A 104 -5.83 -22.44 12.20
CA GLY A 104 -6.57 -22.24 13.45
C GLY A 104 -6.76 -20.78 13.88
N PHE A 105 -6.62 -19.82 12.97
CA PHE A 105 -6.82 -18.40 13.26
C PHE A 105 -8.20 -18.11 13.86
N LYS A 106 -8.19 -17.27 14.91
CA LYS A 106 -9.37 -16.79 15.61
C LYS A 106 -9.32 -15.27 15.70
N ALA A 107 -10.43 -14.58 15.47
CA ALA A 107 -10.56 -13.17 15.80
C ALA A 107 -11.28 -13.06 17.14
N GLN A 108 -10.60 -12.57 18.17
CA GLN A 108 -11.11 -12.44 19.54
C GLN A 108 -11.79 -13.75 20.01
N GLY A 109 -11.11 -14.89 19.81
CA GLY A 109 -11.60 -16.22 20.17
C GLY A 109 -12.53 -16.90 19.16
N THR A 110 -13.07 -16.18 18.18
CA THR A 110 -13.98 -16.74 17.16
C THR A 110 -13.22 -17.29 15.95
N PRO A 111 -13.35 -18.58 15.58
CA PRO A 111 -12.68 -19.13 14.40
C PRO A 111 -13.10 -18.43 13.09
N VAL A 112 -12.12 -18.00 12.30
CA VAL A 112 -12.39 -17.27 11.02
C VAL A 112 -12.08 -18.08 9.77
N GLY A 113 -11.31 -19.18 9.89
CA GLY A 113 -10.76 -19.91 8.74
C GLY A 113 -11.81 -20.45 7.76
N ARG A 114 -12.96 -20.92 8.26
CA ARG A 114 -14.05 -21.42 7.40
C ARG A 114 -14.67 -20.28 6.57
N ALA A 115 -14.99 -19.15 7.21
CA ALA A 115 -15.59 -18.01 6.53
C ALA A 115 -14.65 -17.46 5.42
N VAL A 116 -13.34 -17.42 5.69
CA VAL A 116 -12.33 -17.05 4.68
C VAL A 116 -12.33 -18.05 3.52
N ALA A 117 -12.27 -19.34 3.81
CA ALA A 117 -12.25 -20.40 2.80
C ALA A 117 -13.50 -20.38 1.91
N ASP A 118 -14.69 -20.19 2.51
CA ASP A 118 -15.96 -20.11 1.81
C ASP A 118 -16.01 -18.88 0.87
N THR A 119 -15.51 -17.73 1.31
CA THR A 119 -15.40 -16.52 0.46
C THR A 119 -14.43 -16.75 -0.72
N LEU A 120 -13.26 -17.34 -0.47
CA LEU A 120 -12.32 -17.69 -1.54
C LEU A 120 -12.89 -18.73 -2.52
N ALA A 121 -13.75 -19.63 -2.04
CA ALA A 121 -14.45 -20.60 -2.88
C ALA A 121 -15.52 -19.91 -3.75
N ARG A 122 -16.28 -18.95 -3.19
CA ARG A 122 -17.22 -18.11 -3.97
C ARG A 122 -16.49 -17.31 -5.05
N MET A 123 -15.35 -16.70 -4.72
CA MET A 123 -14.53 -15.99 -5.71
C MET A 123 -14.10 -16.94 -6.83
N ALA A 124 -13.64 -18.15 -6.46
CA ALA A 124 -13.25 -19.17 -7.45
C ALA A 124 -14.40 -19.64 -8.34
N ALA A 125 -15.60 -19.79 -7.80
CA ALA A 125 -16.79 -20.12 -8.57
C ALA A 125 -17.10 -19.03 -9.60
N LEU A 126 -17.20 -17.76 -9.16
CA LEU A 126 -17.48 -16.64 -10.07
C LEU A 126 -16.41 -16.49 -11.15
N THR A 127 -15.13 -16.53 -10.77
CA THR A 127 -14.01 -16.44 -11.72
C THR A 127 -14.10 -17.56 -12.76
N ARG A 128 -14.34 -18.81 -12.34
CA ARG A 128 -14.49 -19.94 -13.26
C ARG A 128 -15.70 -19.80 -14.17
N GLU A 129 -16.85 -19.36 -13.66
CA GLU A 129 -18.05 -19.15 -14.46
C GLU A 129 -17.84 -18.10 -15.55
N ILE A 130 -17.11 -17.03 -15.25
CA ILE A 130 -16.75 -15.98 -16.22
C ILE A 130 -15.76 -16.50 -17.25
N GLU A 131 -14.67 -17.15 -16.81
CA GLU A 131 -13.64 -17.73 -17.69
C GLU A 131 -14.26 -18.73 -18.68
N THR A 132 -15.10 -19.65 -18.17
CA THR A 132 -15.79 -20.65 -19.00
C THR A 132 -16.96 -20.05 -19.80
N GLY A 133 -17.41 -18.84 -19.47
CA GLY A 133 -18.55 -18.15 -20.08
C GLY A 133 -19.89 -18.79 -19.77
N GLN A 134 -19.98 -19.50 -18.66
CA GLN A 134 -21.25 -19.88 -18.05
C GLN A 134 -21.98 -18.62 -17.56
N ARG A 135 -21.25 -17.70 -16.95
CA ARG A 135 -21.76 -16.39 -16.55
C ARG A 135 -21.54 -15.37 -17.65
N ARG A 136 -22.62 -14.68 -18.03
CA ARG A 136 -22.71 -13.77 -19.17
C ARG A 136 -23.43 -12.49 -18.78
N GLY A 137 -23.20 -11.44 -19.57
CA GLY A 137 -23.97 -10.21 -19.45
C GLY A 137 -25.44 -10.41 -19.80
N ALA A 138 -26.27 -9.41 -19.55
CA ALA A 138 -27.71 -9.42 -19.79
C ALA A 138 -28.10 -9.67 -21.26
N THR A 139 -27.16 -9.49 -22.18
CA THR A 139 -27.32 -9.75 -23.63
C THR A 139 -26.84 -11.14 -24.05
N GLY A 140 -26.34 -11.97 -23.12
CA GLY A 140 -25.72 -13.26 -23.42
C GLY A 140 -24.27 -13.18 -23.91
N LYS A 141 -23.68 -11.97 -24.05
CA LYS A 141 -22.26 -11.83 -24.36
C LYS A 141 -21.37 -12.20 -23.17
N ARG A 142 -20.14 -12.65 -23.47
CA ARG A 142 -19.09 -12.84 -22.46
C ARG A 142 -18.60 -11.48 -21.97
N PHE A 143 -18.17 -11.42 -20.72
CA PHE A 143 -17.48 -10.24 -20.20
C PHE A 143 -16.08 -10.11 -20.82
N THR A 144 -15.68 -8.88 -21.09
CA THR A 144 -14.34 -8.51 -21.59
C THR A 144 -13.61 -7.61 -20.59
N ASP A 145 -14.38 -6.88 -19.77
CA ASP A 145 -13.87 -5.83 -18.89
C ASP A 145 -14.45 -6.00 -17.49
N VAL A 146 -13.62 -5.70 -16.49
CA VAL A 146 -14.04 -5.57 -15.10
C VAL A 146 -13.68 -4.18 -14.59
N VAL A 147 -14.65 -3.47 -14.03
CA VAL A 147 -14.45 -2.15 -13.40
C VAL A 147 -14.60 -2.29 -11.90
N ASN A 148 -13.51 -2.11 -11.16
CA ASN A 148 -13.56 -1.96 -9.72
C ASN A 148 -13.92 -0.53 -9.37
N ILE A 149 -14.96 -0.36 -8.55
CA ILE A 149 -15.39 0.93 -8.00
C ILE A 149 -15.14 0.89 -6.50
N GLY A 150 -14.18 1.66 -6.01
CA GLY A 150 -13.79 1.70 -4.60
C GLY A 150 -12.76 2.79 -4.37
N ILE A 151 -12.52 3.20 -3.11
CA ILE A 151 -11.53 4.24 -2.79
C ILE A 151 -10.60 3.79 -1.66
N GLY A 152 -9.38 4.33 -1.64
CA GLY A 152 -8.36 4.00 -0.65
C GLY A 152 -8.01 2.51 -0.70
N GLY A 153 -8.20 1.81 0.42
CA GLY A 153 -7.85 0.40 0.52
C GLY A 153 -8.66 -0.53 -0.39
N SER A 154 -9.82 -0.06 -0.87
CA SER A 154 -10.68 -0.78 -1.83
C SER A 154 -10.31 -0.54 -3.30
N ASP A 155 -9.25 0.23 -3.55
CA ASP A 155 -8.72 0.55 -4.90
C ASP A 155 -7.21 0.31 -5.01
N LEU A 156 -6.42 0.94 -4.14
CA LEU A 156 -4.96 1.02 -4.30
C LEU A 156 -4.29 -0.35 -4.34
N GLY A 157 -4.73 -1.29 -3.50
CA GLY A 157 -4.22 -2.67 -3.48
C GLY A 157 -4.51 -3.41 -4.80
N PRO A 158 -5.79 -3.60 -5.18
CA PRO A 158 -6.15 -4.20 -6.46
C PRO A 158 -5.51 -3.53 -7.68
N ARG A 159 -5.48 -2.19 -7.74
CA ARG A 159 -4.87 -1.40 -8.81
C ARG A 159 -3.39 -1.72 -8.96
N MET A 160 -2.63 -1.60 -7.87
CA MET A 160 -1.19 -1.85 -7.86
C MET A 160 -0.87 -3.30 -8.21
N VAL A 161 -1.60 -4.28 -7.67
CA VAL A 161 -1.35 -5.69 -7.98
C VAL A 161 -1.65 -6.00 -9.45
N CYS A 162 -2.77 -5.52 -10.00
CA CYS A 162 -3.05 -5.71 -11.42
C CYS A 162 -1.98 -5.07 -12.32
N GLY A 163 -1.51 -3.86 -11.96
CA GLY A 163 -0.40 -3.21 -12.66
C GLY A 163 0.91 -4.02 -12.60
N ALA A 164 1.24 -4.55 -11.41
CA ALA A 164 2.44 -5.34 -11.15
C ALA A 164 2.47 -6.66 -11.93
N LEU A 165 1.32 -7.33 -12.05
CA LEU A 165 1.18 -8.58 -12.78
C LEU A 165 1.22 -8.40 -14.31
N GLY A 166 0.98 -7.19 -14.80
CA GLY A 166 1.07 -6.84 -16.21
C GLY A 166 -0.20 -7.16 -16.99
N PRO A 167 -0.11 -7.55 -18.28
CA PRO A 167 -1.28 -7.78 -19.11
C PRO A 167 -2.21 -8.85 -18.54
N ALA A 168 -3.51 -8.52 -18.43
CA ALA A 168 -4.53 -9.43 -17.95
C ALA A 168 -4.71 -10.63 -18.89
N ARG A 169 -5.19 -11.75 -18.33
CA ARG A 169 -5.39 -13.02 -19.06
C ARG A 169 -6.86 -13.27 -19.40
N HIS A 170 -7.79 -12.73 -18.60
CA HIS A 170 -9.22 -13.03 -18.71
C HIS A 170 -10.06 -11.77 -18.93
N LEU A 171 -10.20 -10.92 -17.91
CA LEU A 171 -10.87 -9.62 -18.03
C LEU A 171 -9.87 -8.48 -17.94
N THR A 172 -10.04 -7.43 -18.75
CA THR A 172 -9.27 -6.20 -18.63
C THR A 172 -9.72 -5.44 -17.38
N PRO A 173 -8.84 -5.21 -16.39
CA PRO A 173 -9.21 -4.49 -15.18
C PRO A 173 -9.15 -2.98 -15.39
N HIS A 174 -10.18 -2.29 -14.90
CA HIS A 174 -10.29 -0.84 -14.80
C HIS A 174 -10.60 -0.46 -13.37
N PHE A 175 -10.21 0.74 -12.96
CA PHE A 175 -10.29 1.16 -11.56
C PHE A 175 -10.78 2.60 -11.46
N VAL A 176 -11.91 2.79 -10.78
CA VAL A 176 -12.57 4.08 -10.55
C VAL A 176 -12.65 4.32 -9.05
N ALA A 177 -12.09 5.43 -8.60
CA ALA A 177 -11.96 5.76 -7.19
C ALA A 177 -12.37 7.18 -6.84
N ASN A 178 -11.98 8.15 -7.67
CA ASN A 178 -12.20 9.56 -7.38
C ASN A 178 -13.68 9.93 -7.55
N VAL A 179 -14.18 10.84 -6.71
CA VAL A 179 -15.53 11.41 -6.87
C VAL A 179 -15.59 12.45 -7.99
N ASP A 180 -14.42 12.93 -8.45
CA ASP A 180 -14.33 13.67 -9.71
C ASP A 180 -14.87 12.80 -10.85
N ALA A 181 -15.93 13.28 -11.48
CA ALA A 181 -16.66 12.55 -12.51
C ALA A 181 -15.78 12.24 -13.75
N ALA A 182 -14.68 12.94 -13.96
CA ALA A 182 -13.73 12.62 -15.03
C ALA A 182 -13.21 11.17 -14.91
N ASP A 183 -12.93 10.70 -13.69
CA ASP A 183 -12.38 9.36 -13.44
C ASP A 183 -13.31 8.26 -13.99
N ILE A 184 -14.60 8.32 -13.63
CA ILE A 184 -15.58 7.34 -14.13
C ILE A 184 -15.95 7.57 -15.60
N GLN A 185 -16.02 8.82 -16.07
CA GLN A 185 -16.39 9.13 -17.45
C GLN A 185 -15.36 8.62 -18.45
N ASP A 186 -14.07 8.82 -18.19
CA ASP A 186 -12.99 8.41 -19.08
C ASP A 186 -12.90 6.88 -19.20
N VAL A 187 -13.19 6.16 -18.11
CA VAL A 187 -13.31 4.70 -18.13
C VAL A 187 -14.52 4.27 -18.94
N LEU A 188 -15.74 4.73 -18.58
CA LEU A 188 -16.97 4.29 -19.22
C LEU A 188 -17.05 4.66 -20.72
N ALA A 189 -16.39 5.73 -21.16
CA ALA A 189 -16.35 6.14 -22.57
C ALA A 189 -15.70 5.10 -23.50
N ARG A 190 -14.92 4.15 -22.94
CA ARG A 190 -14.19 3.13 -23.70
C ARG A 190 -14.81 1.73 -23.64
N LEU A 191 -15.91 1.57 -22.89
CA LEU A 191 -16.47 0.26 -22.55
C LEU A 191 -17.80 -0.03 -23.25
N ASP A 192 -18.07 -1.30 -23.51
CA ASP A 192 -19.39 -1.78 -23.97
C ASP A 192 -20.24 -2.20 -22.74
N PRO A 193 -21.41 -1.58 -22.50
CA PRO A 193 -22.32 -2.00 -21.44
C PRO A 193 -22.66 -3.50 -21.47
N ALA A 194 -22.70 -4.12 -22.65
CA ALA A 194 -23.05 -5.52 -22.83
C ALA A 194 -21.95 -6.51 -22.38
N THR A 195 -20.72 -6.06 -22.19
CA THR A 195 -19.55 -6.92 -21.85
C THR A 195 -18.77 -6.44 -20.63
N THR A 196 -19.30 -5.47 -19.88
CA THR A 196 -18.64 -4.91 -18.68
C THR A 196 -19.23 -5.47 -17.40
N LEU A 197 -18.38 -5.99 -16.50
CA LEU A 197 -18.74 -6.35 -15.13
C LEU A 197 -18.26 -5.26 -14.16
N PHE A 198 -19.09 -4.88 -13.19
CA PHE A 198 -18.75 -3.93 -12.14
C PHE A 198 -18.59 -4.66 -10.80
N VAL A 199 -17.50 -4.34 -10.09
CA VAL A 199 -17.25 -4.76 -8.71
C VAL A 199 -17.34 -3.54 -7.81
N VAL A 200 -18.38 -3.45 -6.97
CA VAL A 200 -18.53 -2.37 -5.99
C VAL A 200 -17.83 -2.78 -4.69
N SER A 201 -16.67 -2.18 -4.44
CA SER A 201 -15.79 -2.50 -3.31
C SER A 201 -15.94 -1.46 -2.21
N SER A 202 -16.80 -1.75 -1.22
CA SER A 202 -17.01 -0.88 -0.06
C SER A 202 -17.46 -1.68 1.15
N LYS A 203 -16.63 -1.65 2.21
CA LYS A 203 -16.93 -2.31 3.49
C LYS A 203 -18.28 -1.84 4.05
N THR A 204 -18.51 -0.54 4.16
CA THR A 204 -19.76 -0.01 4.71
C THR A 204 -20.89 0.05 3.70
N PHE A 205 -20.58 0.02 2.40
CA PHE A 205 -21.53 0.29 1.32
C PHE A 205 -22.22 1.67 1.46
N THR A 206 -21.58 2.59 2.18
CA THR A 206 -22.07 3.96 2.41
C THR A 206 -21.04 5.03 2.04
N THR A 207 -19.84 4.62 1.62
CA THR A 207 -18.78 5.54 1.18
C THR A 207 -19.27 6.43 0.05
N GLN A 208 -19.27 7.75 0.27
CA GLN A 208 -19.92 8.73 -0.60
C GLN A 208 -19.40 8.65 -2.03
N GLU A 209 -18.07 8.61 -2.20
CA GLU A 209 -17.39 8.57 -3.49
C GLU A 209 -17.72 7.28 -4.24
N THR A 210 -17.61 6.14 -3.55
CA THR A 210 -17.90 4.82 -4.13
C THR A 210 -19.36 4.69 -4.55
N LEU A 211 -20.31 5.13 -3.72
CA LEU A 211 -21.74 5.09 -4.06
C LEU A 211 -22.09 6.02 -5.21
N ALA A 212 -21.53 7.24 -5.24
CA ALA A 212 -21.76 8.18 -6.35
C ALA A 212 -21.29 7.59 -7.69
N ASN A 213 -20.14 6.92 -7.69
CA ASN A 213 -19.61 6.22 -8.86
C ASN A 213 -20.43 4.98 -9.22
N ALA A 214 -20.80 4.14 -8.26
CA ALA A 214 -21.62 2.96 -8.49
C ALA A 214 -23.00 3.32 -9.08
N GLU A 215 -23.65 4.36 -8.57
CA GLU A 215 -24.91 4.87 -9.10
C GLU A 215 -24.75 5.47 -10.51
N THR A 216 -23.60 6.10 -10.81
CA THR A 216 -23.29 6.60 -12.15
C THR A 216 -23.11 5.44 -13.14
N ALA A 217 -22.34 4.41 -12.78
CA ALA A 217 -22.18 3.19 -13.57
C ALA A 217 -23.52 2.47 -13.79
N LYS A 218 -24.35 2.38 -12.75
CA LYS A 218 -25.70 1.80 -12.83
C LYS A 218 -26.58 2.59 -13.80
N ARG A 219 -26.60 3.92 -13.72
CA ARG A 219 -27.33 4.76 -14.68
C ARG A 219 -26.81 4.61 -16.11
N TRP A 220 -25.51 4.47 -16.29
CA TRP A 220 -24.90 4.21 -17.61
C TRP A 220 -25.36 2.86 -18.17
N LEU A 221 -25.26 1.79 -17.38
CA LEU A 221 -25.67 0.44 -17.78
C LEU A 221 -27.17 0.37 -18.10
N THR A 222 -28.02 0.87 -17.20
CA THR A 222 -29.47 0.78 -17.33
C THR A 222 -30.04 1.63 -18.45
N ARG A 223 -29.36 2.71 -18.86
CA ARG A 223 -29.71 3.48 -20.06
C ARG A 223 -29.50 2.68 -21.34
N ALA A 224 -28.51 1.79 -21.37
CA ALA A 224 -28.22 0.95 -22.52
C ALA A 224 -29.03 -0.37 -22.52
N LEU A 225 -29.15 -1.04 -21.38
CA LEU A 225 -29.63 -2.43 -21.29
C LEU A 225 -30.88 -2.62 -20.41
N GLY A 226 -31.41 -1.54 -19.82
CA GLY A 226 -32.55 -1.58 -18.91
C GLY A 226 -32.21 -2.02 -17.48
N LYS A 227 -33.17 -1.84 -16.56
CA LYS A 227 -32.98 -2.07 -15.11
C LYS A 227 -32.64 -3.51 -14.74
N ARG A 228 -33.13 -4.49 -15.50
CA ARG A 228 -32.90 -5.92 -15.24
C ARG A 228 -31.42 -6.32 -15.43
N ALA A 229 -30.63 -5.52 -16.16
CA ALA A 229 -29.23 -5.80 -16.39
C ALA A 229 -28.35 -5.67 -15.13
N VAL A 230 -28.79 -4.93 -14.11
CA VAL A 230 -27.99 -4.66 -12.89
C VAL A 230 -27.56 -5.97 -12.22
N ALA A 231 -28.48 -6.91 -12.02
CA ALA A 231 -28.17 -8.18 -11.35
C ALA A 231 -27.15 -9.06 -12.12
N ALA A 232 -27.05 -8.92 -13.44
CA ALA A 232 -26.09 -9.67 -14.25
C ALA A 232 -24.70 -9.00 -14.29
N HIS A 233 -24.65 -7.67 -14.19
CA HIS A 233 -23.45 -6.88 -14.43
C HIS A 233 -22.80 -6.28 -13.17
N PHE A 234 -23.39 -6.45 -11.98
CA PHE A 234 -22.83 -5.95 -10.74
C PHE A 234 -22.64 -7.06 -9.70
N VAL A 235 -21.49 -7.00 -9.03
CA VAL A 235 -21.19 -7.72 -7.80
C VAL A 235 -20.67 -6.74 -6.75
N ALA A 236 -20.70 -7.12 -5.47
CA ALA A 236 -20.25 -6.26 -4.39
C ALA A 236 -19.37 -7.00 -3.38
N VAL A 237 -18.34 -6.30 -2.91
CA VAL A 237 -17.52 -6.70 -1.77
C VAL A 237 -17.91 -5.82 -0.58
N THR A 238 -18.64 -6.39 0.38
CA THR A 238 -19.22 -5.61 1.48
C THR A 238 -19.61 -6.46 2.69
N ARG A 239 -19.82 -5.81 3.85
CA ARG A 239 -20.53 -6.40 5.00
C ARG A 239 -21.97 -5.90 5.12
N ASN A 240 -22.37 -4.90 4.35
CA ASN A 240 -23.69 -4.29 4.42
C ASN A 240 -24.61 -4.92 3.37
N ILE A 241 -25.22 -6.04 3.73
CA ILE A 241 -26.13 -6.79 2.86
C ILE A 241 -27.32 -5.91 2.45
N ASP A 242 -27.94 -5.20 3.41
CA ASP A 242 -29.10 -4.34 3.16
C ASP A 242 -28.80 -3.20 2.17
N GLY A 243 -27.63 -2.58 2.30
CA GLY A 243 -27.17 -1.55 1.36
C GLY A 243 -27.01 -2.08 -0.06
N ALA A 244 -26.43 -3.28 -0.20
CA ALA A 244 -26.20 -3.90 -1.50
C ALA A 244 -27.48 -4.47 -2.14
N THR A 245 -28.39 -5.05 -1.35
CA THR A 245 -29.69 -5.51 -1.83
C THR A 245 -30.58 -4.33 -2.21
N GLY A 246 -30.56 -3.24 -1.43
CA GLY A 246 -31.21 -1.98 -1.77
C GLY A 246 -30.67 -1.35 -3.07
N PHE A 247 -29.38 -1.57 -3.38
CA PHE A 247 -28.80 -1.19 -4.67
C PHE A 247 -29.29 -2.07 -5.84
N GLY A 248 -29.87 -3.24 -5.56
CA GLY A 248 -30.43 -4.17 -6.55
C GLY A 248 -29.56 -5.40 -6.83
N LEU A 249 -28.68 -5.78 -5.90
CA LEU A 249 -27.83 -6.97 -6.01
C LEU A 249 -28.47 -8.17 -5.31
N ALA A 250 -28.40 -9.34 -5.93
CA ALA A 250 -28.74 -10.60 -5.29
C ALA A 250 -27.65 -11.02 -4.30
N GLU A 251 -28.00 -11.78 -3.26
CA GLU A 251 -27.03 -12.27 -2.25
C GLU A 251 -25.90 -13.11 -2.86
N ASP A 252 -26.17 -13.86 -3.93
CA ASP A 252 -25.16 -14.64 -4.66
C ASP A 252 -24.08 -13.77 -5.33
N ASN A 253 -24.33 -12.46 -5.46
CA ASN A 253 -23.38 -11.48 -5.98
C ASN A 253 -22.63 -10.74 -4.88
N LEU A 254 -22.81 -11.13 -3.60
CA LEU A 254 -22.18 -10.50 -2.46
C LEU A 254 -21.01 -11.34 -1.94
N PHE A 255 -19.88 -10.67 -1.77
CA PHE A 255 -18.64 -11.23 -1.25
C PHE A 255 -18.32 -10.57 0.09
N PRO A 256 -18.34 -11.32 1.20
CA PRO A 256 -18.22 -10.73 2.52
C PRO A 256 -16.80 -10.25 2.82
N ILE A 257 -16.71 -9.20 3.63
CA ILE A 257 -15.48 -8.69 4.27
C ILE A 257 -15.74 -8.45 5.75
N TRP A 258 -14.75 -8.67 6.61
CA TRP A 258 -14.91 -8.62 8.07
C TRP A 258 -14.35 -7.34 8.69
N ASP A 259 -14.72 -7.04 9.94
CA ASP A 259 -14.25 -5.87 10.68
C ASP A 259 -12.75 -5.88 10.95
N TRP A 260 -12.19 -7.02 11.30
CA TRP A 260 -10.75 -7.26 11.53
C TRP A 260 -9.90 -7.15 10.26
N VAL A 261 -10.51 -6.97 9.09
CA VAL A 261 -9.83 -6.61 7.84
C VAL A 261 -9.80 -5.08 7.72
N GLY A 262 -8.65 -4.50 8.02
CA GLY A 262 -8.38 -3.08 7.76
C GLY A 262 -8.32 -2.79 6.26
N GLY A 263 -8.83 -1.63 5.83
CA GLY A 263 -8.94 -1.29 4.40
C GLY A 263 -7.60 -1.38 3.66
N ARG A 264 -6.55 -0.75 4.19
CA ARG A 264 -5.18 -0.78 3.63
C ARG A 264 -4.47 -2.14 3.71
N TYR A 265 -5.09 -3.13 4.37
CA TYR A 265 -4.63 -4.52 4.47
C TYR A 265 -5.60 -5.50 3.79
N SER A 266 -6.52 -5.02 2.94
CA SER A 266 -7.68 -5.80 2.48
C SER A 266 -7.49 -6.53 1.15
N VAL A 267 -6.43 -6.25 0.39
CA VAL A 267 -6.19 -6.81 -0.96
C VAL A 267 -6.21 -8.35 -1.00
N TRP A 268 -5.93 -9.00 0.14
CA TRP A 268 -5.93 -10.45 0.32
C TRP A 268 -7.34 -11.07 0.45
N SER A 269 -8.35 -10.24 0.72
CA SER A 269 -9.74 -10.65 0.91
C SER A 269 -10.51 -10.67 -0.42
N ALA A 270 -11.85 -10.67 -0.34
CA ALA A 270 -12.71 -10.42 -1.48
C ALA A 270 -12.44 -9.10 -2.22
N ILE A 271 -11.77 -8.13 -1.60
CA ILE A 271 -11.30 -6.90 -2.30
C ILE A 271 -10.33 -7.25 -3.43
N GLY A 272 -9.63 -8.39 -3.36
CA GLY A 272 -8.80 -8.92 -4.44
C GLY A 272 -9.57 -9.56 -5.60
N LEU A 273 -10.92 -9.54 -5.60
CA LEU A 273 -11.73 -10.11 -6.68
C LEU A 273 -11.40 -9.59 -8.07
N PRO A 274 -11.13 -8.29 -8.31
CA PRO A 274 -10.69 -7.80 -9.62
C PRO A 274 -9.39 -8.47 -10.10
N ILE A 275 -8.48 -8.81 -9.18
CA ILE A 275 -7.22 -9.53 -9.50
C ILE A 275 -7.55 -10.95 -9.95
N ALA A 276 -8.39 -11.65 -9.19
CA ALA A 276 -8.83 -13.00 -9.52
C ALA A 276 -9.58 -13.06 -10.86
N LEU A 277 -10.42 -12.06 -11.16
CA LEU A 277 -11.15 -11.95 -12.41
C LEU A 277 -10.24 -11.63 -13.61
N ALA A 278 -9.18 -10.85 -13.41
CA ALA A 278 -8.26 -10.47 -14.48
C ALA A 278 -7.22 -11.56 -14.79
N PHE A 279 -6.71 -12.25 -13.76
CA PHE A 279 -5.56 -13.16 -13.89
C PHE A 279 -5.84 -14.62 -13.45
N GLY A 280 -7.06 -14.91 -12.99
CA GLY A 280 -7.49 -16.23 -12.55
C GLY A 280 -7.16 -16.49 -11.08
N MET A 281 -7.95 -17.37 -10.46
CA MET A 281 -7.72 -17.76 -9.07
C MET A 281 -6.38 -18.45 -8.78
N PRO A 282 -5.76 -19.23 -9.69
CA PRO A 282 -4.44 -19.77 -9.44
C PRO A 282 -3.40 -18.68 -9.18
N THR A 283 -3.46 -17.58 -9.95
CA THR A 283 -2.59 -16.41 -9.78
C THR A 283 -2.84 -15.74 -8.42
N PHE A 284 -4.10 -15.51 -8.07
CA PHE A 284 -4.44 -14.91 -6.78
C PHE A 284 -4.03 -15.79 -5.60
N ARG A 285 -4.16 -17.12 -5.70
CA ARG A 285 -3.67 -18.06 -4.66
C ARG A 285 -2.14 -18.08 -4.56
N ALA A 286 -1.41 -17.92 -5.65
CA ALA A 286 0.05 -17.78 -5.62
C ALA A 286 0.48 -16.48 -4.91
N LEU A 287 -0.25 -15.39 -5.13
CA LEU A 287 -0.08 -14.13 -4.39
C LEU A 287 -0.29 -14.31 -2.88
N LEU A 288 -1.40 -14.94 -2.48
CA LEU A 288 -1.66 -15.27 -1.07
C LEU A 288 -0.57 -16.16 -0.47
N LYS A 289 -0.09 -17.15 -1.22
CA LYS A 289 0.97 -18.07 -0.77
C LYS A 289 2.28 -17.34 -0.49
N GLY A 290 2.69 -16.42 -1.35
CA GLY A 290 3.89 -15.61 -1.13
C GLY A 290 3.81 -14.78 0.13
N ALA A 291 2.68 -14.11 0.31
CA ALA A 291 2.42 -13.32 1.51
C ALA A 291 2.37 -14.18 2.80
N ARG A 292 1.76 -15.38 2.75
CA ARG A 292 1.83 -16.37 3.85
C ARG A 292 3.25 -16.84 4.13
N THR A 293 4.11 -16.92 3.13
CA THR A 293 5.51 -17.32 3.31
C THR A 293 6.25 -16.27 4.15
N MET A 294 6.05 -14.99 3.85
CA MET A 294 6.57 -13.90 4.69
C MET A 294 5.91 -13.86 6.09
N ASP A 295 4.62 -14.20 6.22
CA ASP A 295 3.98 -14.31 7.54
C ASP A 295 4.69 -15.31 8.45
N ARG A 296 4.98 -16.50 7.91
CA ARG A 296 5.67 -17.55 8.65
C ARG A 296 7.09 -17.12 9.01
N HIS A 297 7.82 -16.53 8.07
CA HIS A 297 9.12 -15.94 8.36
C HIS A 297 9.05 -14.88 9.46
N PHE A 298 8.07 -14.00 9.39
CA PHE A 298 7.88 -12.96 10.40
C PHE A 298 7.60 -13.57 11.77
N LEU A 299 6.72 -14.58 11.86
CA LEU A 299 6.31 -15.21 13.12
C LEU A 299 7.41 -16.09 13.74
N GLU A 300 8.07 -16.92 12.93
CA GLU A 300 8.93 -18.03 13.37
C GLU A 300 10.41 -17.64 13.48
N THR A 301 10.87 -16.61 12.76
CA THR A 301 12.31 -16.27 12.69
C THR A 301 12.75 -15.33 13.83
N PRO A 302 13.91 -15.62 14.48
CA PRO A 302 14.53 -14.71 15.47
C PRO A 302 14.78 -13.31 14.91
N LEU A 303 14.64 -12.28 15.75
CA LEU A 303 14.65 -10.87 15.31
C LEU A 303 15.87 -10.48 14.48
N GLU A 304 17.06 -10.98 14.85
CA GLU A 304 18.33 -10.74 14.18
C GLU A 304 18.42 -11.26 12.73
N LYS A 305 17.50 -12.14 12.31
CA LYS A 305 17.41 -12.67 10.93
C LYS A 305 16.05 -12.38 10.28
N ASN A 306 15.19 -11.63 10.97
CA ASN A 306 13.82 -11.42 10.59
C ASN A 306 13.70 -10.18 9.67
N LEU A 307 13.44 -10.42 8.39
CA LEU A 307 13.49 -9.40 7.34
C LEU A 307 12.58 -8.18 7.64
N PRO A 308 11.29 -8.36 7.98
CA PRO A 308 10.44 -7.23 8.38
C PRO A 308 10.96 -6.45 9.58
N VAL A 309 11.49 -7.12 10.61
CA VAL A 309 12.05 -6.48 11.80
C VAL A 309 13.30 -5.68 11.43
N LEU A 310 14.21 -6.28 10.67
CA LEU A 310 15.45 -5.63 10.24
C LEU A 310 15.17 -4.39 9.39
N LEU A 311 14.23 -4.48 8.43
CA LEU A 311 13.80 -3.34 7.62
C LEU A 311 13.13 -2.26 8.48
N ALA A 312 12.25 -2.65 9.42
CA ALA A 312 11.59 -1.72 10.33
C ALA A 312 12.61 -0.96 11.19
N MET A 313 13.58 -1.66 11.77
CA MET A 313 14.59 -1.07 12.64
C MET A 313 15.56 -0.15 11.88
N ALA A 314 15.90 -0.46 10.62
CA ALA A 314 16.62 0.48 9.76
C ALA A 314 15.81 1.76 9.53
N GLY A 315 14.49 1.64 9.35
CA GLY A 315 13.57 2.78 9.27
C GLY A 315 13.52 3.60 10.57
N ILE A 316 13.45 2.95 11.74
CA ILE A 316 13.53 3.61 13.05
C ILE A 316 14.85 4.38 13.20
N TRP A 317 15.97 3.76 12.83
CA TRP A 317 17.28 4.41 12.85
C TRP A 317 17.31 5.70 12.02
N ASN A 318 16.90 5.59 10.76
CA ASN A 318 16.89 6.71 9.83
C ASN A 318 15.92 7.82 10.29
N ARG A 319 14.72 7.46 10.75
CA ARG A 319 13.71 8.44 11.17
C ARG A 319 14.05 9.13 12.47
N ASN A 320 14.44 8.37 13.49
CA ASN A 320 14.49 8.85 14.87
C ASN A 320 15.88 9.30 15.33
N PHE A 321 16.95 8.80 14.70
CA PHE A 321 18.32 9.11 15.09
C PHE A 321 19.03 9.92 14.00
N GLU A 322 18.97 9.49 12.73
CA GLU A 322 19.48 10.31 11.61
C GLU A 322 18.61 11.53 11.30
N GLY A 323 17.38 11.60 11.87
CA GLY A 323 16.46 12.73 11.73
C GLY A 323 15.85 12.86 10.33
N ILE A 324 15.79 11.77 9.56
CA ILE A 324 15.35 11.78 8.17
C ILE A 324 13.82 11.77 8.10
N ALA A 325 13.25 12.81 7.50
CA ALA A 325 11.79 12.99 7.44
C ALA A 325 11.12 12.39 6.20
N GLY A 326 11.86 12.25 5.10
CA GLY A 326 11.40 11.64 3.85
C GLY A 326 11.95 10.24 3.63
N HIS A 327 11.11 9.36 3.11
CA HIS A 327 11.48 8.01 2.71
C HIS A 327 11.01 7.73 1.28
N ALA A 328 11.95 7.46 0.38
CA ALA A 328 11.68 7.23 -1.03
C ALA A 328 11.59 5.73 -1.35
N VAL A 329 10.50 5.28 -1.97
CA VAL A 329 10.36 3.92 -2.51
C VAL A 329 10.63 3.95 -4.01
N LEU A 330 11.67 3.28 -4.45
CA LEU A 330 12.25 3.44 -5.79
C LEU A 330 12.29 2.08 -6.51
N PRO A 331 11.16 1.61 -7.07
CA PRO A 331 11.13 0.37 -7.82
C PRO A 331 11.77 0.52 -9.20
N TYR A 332 12.82 -0.24 -9.48
CA TYR A 332 13.44 -0.43 -10.79
C TYR A 332 12.71 -1.54 -11.56
N ASP A 333 11.39 -1.37 -11.64
CA ASP A 333 10.46 -2.15 -12.44
C ASP A 333 9.26 -1.27 -12.77
N GLN A 334 8.93 -1.10 -14.05
CA GLN A 334 7.83 -0.23 -14.47
C GLN A 334 6.47 -0.75 -13.97
N ARG A 335 6.32 -2.06 -13.79
CA ARG A 335 5.05 -2.67 -13.33
C ARG A 335 4.79 -2.38 -11.86
N LEU A 336 5.83 -2.06 -11.08
CA LEU A 336 5.72 -1.62 -9.70
C LEU A 336 5.54 -0.09 -9.57
N GLY A 337 5.18 0.62 -10.64
CA GLY A 337 5.03 2.08 -10.62
C GLY A 337 4.06 2.62 -9.57
N ASP A 338 3.01 1.86 -9.24
CA ASP A 338 2.02 2.22 -8.22
C ASP A 338 2.39 1.76 -6.80
N LEU A 339 3.49 1.00 -6.62
CA LEU A 339 3.93 0.53 -5.31
C LEU A 339 4.18 1.69 -4.31
N PRO A 340 4.82 2.81 -4.68
CA PRO A 340 4.99 3.94 -3.77
C PRO A 340 3.64 4.50 -3.28
N ILE A 341 2.63 4.58 -4.14
CA ILE A 341 1.29 5.09 -3.78
C ILE A 341 0.56 4.11 -2.87
N TYR A 342 0.66 2.80 -3.13
CA TYR A 342 0.15 1.78 -2.23
C TYR A 342 0.80 1.87 -0.84
N LEU A 343 2.13 2.03 -0.78
CA LEU A 343 2.87 2.13 0.49
C LEU A 343 2.65 3.46 1.21
N GLN A 344 2.33 4.55 0.51
CA GLN A 344 1.86 5.79 1.12
C GLN A 344 0.65 5.52 2.02
N GLN A 345 -0.37 4.84 1.50
CA GLN A 345 -1.51 4.49 2.33
C GLN A 345 -1.11 3.52 3.44
N LEU A 346 -0.39 2.45 3.11
CA LEU A 346 -0.04 1.42 4.09
C LEU A 346 0.73 2.00 5.28
N GLU A 347 1.79 2.78 5.06
CA GLU A 347 2.68 3.26 6.12
C GLU A 347 2.18 4.56 6.75
N MET A 348 1.73 5.55 5.96
CA MET A 348 1.36 6.86 6.48
C MET A 348 -0.01 6.82 7.19
N GLU A 349 -1.00 6.10 6.67
CA GLU A 349 -2.30 5.98 7.35
C GLU A 349 -2.20 5.07 8.60
N SER A 350 -1.30 4.08 8.60
CA SER A 350 -1.06 3.24 9.78
C SER A 350 -0.31 3.99 10.88
N ASN A 351 0.84 4.58 10.56
CA ASN A 351 1.80 5.04 11.56
C ASN A 351 1.97 6.57 11.58
N GLY A 352 1.24 7.34 10.76
CA GLY A 352 1.14 8.79 10.84
C GLY A 352 0.31 9.24 12.04
N LYS A 353 0.76 8.87 13.25
CA LYS A 353 0.03 9.02 14.51
C LYS A 353 0.78 9.95 15.47
N SER A 354 0.02 10.66 16.28
CA SER A 354 0.53 11.59 17.30
C SER A 354 0.16 11.21 18.73
N ILE A 355 -0.74 10.24 18.91
CA ILE A 355 -1.18 9.71 20.20
C ILE A 355 -0.73 8.25 20.31
N ASP A 356 -0.20 7.88 21.47
CA ASP A 356 0.20 6.51 21.77
C ASP A 356 -0.96 5.67 22.30
N ARG A 357 -0.73 4.37 22.49
CA ARG A 357 -1.74 3.41 22.96
C ARG A 357 -2.25 3.68 24.38
N ASP A 358 -1.52 4.49 25.16
CA ASP A 358 -1.90 4.90 26.52
C ASP A 358 -2.67 6.26 26.51
N GLY A 359 -2.99 6.79 25.32
CA GLY A 359 -3.72 8.04 25.14
C GLY A 359 -2.86 9.29 25.33
N GLN A 360 -1.54 9.18 25.34
CA GLN A 360 -0.61 10.29 25.53
C GLN A 360 0.01 10.76 24.21
N PRO A 361 0.36 12.06 24.08
CA PRO A 361 1.12 12.54 22.93
C PRO A 361 2.49 11.84 22.82
N VAL A 362 2.84 11.38 21.62
CA VAL A 362 4.14 10.77 21.35
C VAL A 362 5.28 11.78 21.49
N ALA A 363 6.40 11.39 22.12
CA ALA A 363 7.56 12.26 22.35
C ALA A 363 8.60 12.21 21.21
N GLN A 364 8.48 11.22 20.33
CA GLN A 364 9.35 10.95 19.18
C GLN A 364 8.57 11.13 17.89
N ALA A 365 9.30 11.36 16.79
CA ALA A 365 8.69 11.34 15.46
C ALA A 365 8.22 9.91 15.10
N THR A 366 7.06 9.79 14.45
CA THR A 366 6.48 8.53 13.96
C THR A 366 6.76 8.36 12.46
N ALA A 367 5.82 7.90 11.64
CA ALA A 367 6.07 7.61 10.21
C ALA A 367 6.74 8.76 9.44
N PRO A 368 7.68 8.46 8.52
CA PRO A 368 8.17 9.44 7.55
C PRO A 368 7.12 9.72 6.46
N VAL A 369 7.36 10.77 5.66
CA VAL A 369 6.60 10.99 4.42
C VAL A 369 7.11 10.02 3.35
N ILE A 370 6.21 9.20 2.80
CA ILE A 370 6.52 8.25 1.74
C ILE A 370 6.27 8.89 0.38
N PHE A 371 7.22 8.73 -0.53
CA PHE A 371 7.07 9.14 -1.93
C PHE A 371 7.91 8.23 -2.83
N GLY A 372 7.75 8.35 -4.14
CA GLY A 372 8.56 7.56 -5.06
C GLY A 372 8.02 7.51 -6.47
N GLN A 373 8.82 6.93 -7.35
CA GLN A 373 8.48 6.67 -8.74
C GLN A 373 9.37 5.54 -9.26
N ALA A 374 8.92 4.87 -10.32
CA ALA A 374 9.72 3.86 -10.99
C ALA A 374 11.08 4.42 -11.48
N GLY A 375 12.15 3.64 -11.26
CA GLY A 375 13.44 3.85 -11.90
C GLY A 375 13.41 3.38 -13.36
N THR A 376 14.11 4.03 -14.28
CA THR A 376 15.04 5.16 -14.10
C THR A 376 14.38 6.54 -14.18
N ILE A 377 13.05 6.62 -14.35
CA ILE A 377 12.34 7.91 -14.54
C ILE A 377 12.63 8.87 -13.38
N GLY A 378 12.60 8.37 -12.14
CA GLY A 378 12.94 9.18 -10.96
C GLY A 378 14.33 9.82 -11.00
N GLN A 379 15.31 9.18 -11.67
CA GLN A 379 16.66 9.73 -11.84
C GLN A 379 16.65 11.05 -12.61
N HIS A 380 15.69 11.20 -13.52
CA HIS A 380 15.51 12.37 -14.38
C HIS A 380 14.41 13.32 -13.87
N ALA A 381 13.98 13.16 -12.61
CA ALA A 381 12.96 14.00 -11.99
C ALA A 381 13.45 14.61 -10.67
N PHE A 382 13.62 13.79 -9.62
CA PHE A 382 13.89 14.28 -8.27
C PHE A 382 15.20 13.75 -7.65
N TYR A 383 15.96 12.90 -8.33
CA TYR A 383 17.24 12.41 -7.80
C TYR A 383 18.28 13.51 -7.65
N GLN A 384 18.14 14.63 -8.37
CA GLN A 384 18.94 15.84 -8.11
C GLN A 384 18.83 16.25 -6.63
N LEU A 385 17.62 16.29 -6.08
CA LEU A 385 17.40 16.57 -4.66
C LEU A 385 17.97 15.46 -3.78
N LEU A 386 17.78 14.20 -4.16
CA LEU A 386 18.36 13.08 -3.41
C LEU A 386 19.89 13.14 -3.35
N HIS A 387 20.57 13.64 -4.38
CA HIS A 387 22.04 13.63 -4.46
C HIS A 387 22.72 14.91 -3.99
N GLN A 388 22.09 16.07 -4.16
CA GLN A 388 22.72 17.37 -3.88
C GLN A 388 21.80 18.33 -3.12
N GLY A 389 20.58 17.89 -2.76
CA GLY A 389 19.71 18.64 -1.86
C GLY A 389 20.27 18.72 -0.43
N THR A 390 19.75 19.67 0.33
CA THR A 390 20.13 19.95 1.73
C THR A 390 19.53 18.97 2.71
N ASP A 391 18.37 18.39 2.38
CA ASP A 391 17.72 17.37 3.20
C ASP A 391 18.23 15.97 2.86
N LYS A 392 18.47 15.17 3.88
CA LYS A 392 18.67 13.73 3.71
C LYS A 392 17.32 13.06 3.48
N VAL A 393 17.31 12.12 2.54
CA VAL A 393 16.19 11.20 2.29
C VAL A 393 16.74 9.78 2.36
N SER A 394 16.02 8.92 3.09
CA SER A 394 16.31 7.49 3.10
C SER A 394 15.56 6.82 1.97
N SER A 395 16.09 5.74 1.39
CA SER A 395 15.48 5.15 0.19
C SER A 395 15.51 3.63 0.18
N ASP A 396 14.43 3.02 -0.30
CA ASP A 396 14.35 1.60 -0.63
C ASP A 396 14.43 1.45 -2.17
N PHE A 397 15.52 0.85 -2.65
CA PHE A 397 15.68 0.48 -4.05
C PHE A 397 15.18 -0.95 -4.25
N ILE A 398 14.17 -1.14 -5.10
CA ILE A 398 13.53 -2.45 -5.30
C ILE A 398 13.71 -2.90 -6.75
N ALA A 399 14.20 -4.10 -7.00
CA ALA A 399 14.24 -4.66 -8.36
C ALA A 399 13.95 -6.15 -8.33
N ALA A 400 13.58 -6.70 -9.49
CA ALA A 400 13.72 -8.13 -9.75
C ALA A 400 15.05 -8.38 -10.49
N ALA A 401 15.68 -9.53 -10.32
CA ALA A 401 16.87 -9.91 -11.08
C ALA A 401 16.44 -10.35 -12.49
N GLN A 402 15.49 -11.28 -12.56
CA GLN A 402 14.98 -11.82 -13.82
C GLN A 402 13.88 -10.92 -14.38
N GLY A 403 13.89 -10.70 -15.69
CA GLY A 403 12.81 -9.99 -16.40
C GLY A 403 11.56 -10.87 -16.54
N PRO A 404 10.43 -10.32 -17.04
CA PRO A 404 9.22 -11.10 -17.26
C PRO A 404 9.46 -12.28 -18.22
N ASP A 405 8.80 -13.41 -17.93
CA ASP A 405 8.76 -14.57 -18.82
C ASP A 405 8.00 -14.24 -20.12
N GLY A 406 8.43 -14.82 -21.25
CA GLY A 406 7.77 -14.67 -22.56
C GLY A 406 8.62 -13.99 -23.65
N PRO A 407 8.33 -14.25 -24.94
CA PRO A 407 9.00 -13.62 -26.07
C PRO A 407 8.60 -12.15 -26.21
N GLY A 408 9.46 -11.33 -26.77
CA GLY A 408 9.14 -9.93 -27.06
C GLY A 408 10.35 -9.17 -27.60
N PRO A 409 10.14 -8.06 -28.31
CA PRO A 409 11.19 -7.35 -29.02
C PRO A 409 12.32 -6.85 -28.11
N ALA A 410 12.04 -6.67 -26.81
CA ALA A 410 13.05 -6.31 -25.81
C ALA A 410 14.03 -7.46 -25.45
N LYS A 411 13.66 -8.74 -25.67
CA LYS A 411 14.57 -9.88 -25.48
C LYS A 411 15.44 -10.15 -26.70
N ASP A 412 14.93 -9.84 -27.89
CA ASP A 412 15.58 -10.20 -29.16
C ASP A 412 16.68 -9.21 -29.59
N GLY A 413 16.84 -8.06 -28.93
CA GLY A 413 17.73 -7.01 -29.44
C GLY A 413 18.29 -5.96 -28.48
N GLY A 414 18.11 -6.03 -27.17
CA GLY A 414 18.70 -4.99 -26.32
C GLY A 414 18.74 -5.33 -24.84
N GLY A 415 19.93 -5.29 -24.23
CA GLY A 415 20.17 -5.43 -22.80
C GLY A 415 19.53 -4.34 -21.93
N HIS A 416 18.23 -4.05 -22.12
CA HIS A 416 17.42 -3.15 -21.32
C HIS A 416 17.43 -3.56 -19.86
N ARG A 417 17.34 -4.87 -19.57
CA ARG A 417 17.40 -5.38 -18.20
C ARG A 417 18.76 -5.09 -17.57
N ASP A 418 19.85 -5.38 -18.28
CA ASP A 418 21.20 -5.10 -17.77
C ASP A 418 21.42 -3.60 -17.57
N LYS A 419 20.95 -2.74 -18.47
CA LYS A 419 21.00 -1.28 -18.31
C LYS A 419 20.18 -0.81 -17.11
N LEU A 420 18.98 -1.37 -16.90
CA LEU A 420 18.14 -1.05 -15.75
C LEU A 420 18.80 -1.50 -14.44
N LEU A 421 19.35 -2.72 -14.40
CA LEU A 421 20.04 -3.27 -13.23
C LEU A 421 21.36 -2.53 -12.95
N ALA A 422 22.11 -2.15 -13.98
CA ALA A 422 23.30 -1.32 -13.82
C ALA A 422 22.96 0.02 -13.13
N ASN A 423 21.85 0.64 -13.54
CA ASN A 423 21.34 1.86 -12.91
C ASN A 423 20.84 1.62 -11.47
N PHE A 424 20.12 0.51 -11.24
CA PHE A 424 19.67 0.08 -9.91
C PHE A 424 20.84 -0.14 -8.93
N LEU A 425 21.97 -0.66 -9.41
CA LEU A 425 23.18 -0.86 -8.61
C LEU A 425 23.98 0.44 -8.41
N ALA A 426 24.09 1.25 -9.46
CA ALA A 426 24.91 2.47 -9.45
C ALA A 426 24.33 3.57 -8.56
N GLN A 427 23.02 3.78 -8.56
CA GLN A 427 22.40 4.88 -7.81
C GLN A 427 22.55 4.79 -6.28
N PRO A 428 22.24 3.66 -5.61
CA PRO A 428 22.49 3.55 -4.17
C PRO A 428 23.99 3.61 -3.84
N ALA A 429 24.87 3.16 -4.74
CA ALA A 429 26.32 3.35 -4.57
C ALA A 429 26.72 4.83 -4.63
N ALA A 430 26.20 5.59 -5.60
CA ALA A 430 26.44 7.03 -5.72
C ALA A 430 25.92 7.82 -4.51
N LEU A 431 24.73 7.46 -3.99
CA LEU A 431 24.17 8.05 -2.76
C LEU A 431 25.04 7.79 -1.54
N ALA A 432 25.61 6.58 -1.42
CA ALA A 432 26.44 6.20 -0.29
C ALA A 432 27.85 6.83 -0.35
N LEU A 433 28.50 6.78 -1.52
CA LEU A 433 29.91 7.14 -1.67
C LEU A 433 30.11 8.64 -1.91
N GLY A 434 29.28 9.26 -2.74
CA GLY A 434 29.50 10.62 -3.19
C GLY A 434 30.73 10.78 -4.10
N ARG A 435 31.16 12.03 -4.25
CA ARG A 435 32.34 12.45 -5.01
C ARG A 435 32.85 13.75 -4.40
N ASP A 436 34.04 13.71 -3.82
CA ASP A 436 34.65 14.86 -3.17
C ASP A 436 35.17 15.90 -4.17
N ALA A 437 35.48 17.10 -3.67
CA ALA A 437 36.24 18.09 -4.42
C ALA A 437 37.68 17.59 -4.65
N GLY A 438 38.27 18.00 -5.76
CA GLY A 438 39.65 17.67 -6.13
C GLY A 438 40.08 18.43 -7.39
N PRO A 439 41.33 18.28 -7.84
CA PRO A 439 41.80 18.90 -9.07
C PRO A 439 40.87 18.55 -10.25
N GLY A 440 40.26 19.56 -10.87
CA GLY A 440 39.31 19.38 -11.97
C GLY A 440 37.85 19.08 -11.58
N VAL A 441 37.51 18.98 -10.29
CA VAL A 441 36.13 18.78 -9.82
C VAL A 441 35.62 20.06 -9.14
N PRO A 442 34.88 20.94 -9.87
CA PRO A 442 34.34 22.16 -9.29
C PRO A 442 33.26 21.86 -8.23
N PRO A 443 32.96 22.79 -7.30
CA PRO A 443 32.00 22.57 -6.22
C PRO A 443 30.63 22.03 -6.67
N HIS A 444 30.10 22.53 -7.78
CA HIS A 444 28.82 22.09 -8.35
C HIS A 444 28.83 20.63 -8.85
N GLN A 445 30.01 20.05 -9.07
CA GLN A 445 30.19 18.65 -9.45
C GLN A 445 30.52 17.75 -8.26
N THR A 446 30.54 18.27 -7.03
CA THR A 446 30.71 17.46 -5.82
C THR A 446 29.39 16.83 -5.40
N PHE A 447 29.49 15.64 -4.81
CA PHE A 447 28.36 14.89 -4.28
C PHE A 447 28.72 14.52 -2.84
N PRO A 448 28.02 15.02 -1.81
CA PRO A 448 28.44 14.80 -0.43
C PRO A 448 28.33 13.34 0.03
N GLY A 449 27.63 12.48 -0.73
CA GLY A 449 27.44 11.07 -0.38
C GLY A 449 26.77 10.88 0.97
N ASN A 450 27.09 9.79 1.65
CA ASN A 450 26.63 9.47 3.01
C ASN A 450 25.10 9.45 3.19
N ARG A 451 24.36 9.14 2.11
CA ARG A 451 22.88 9.07 2.13
C ARG A 451 22.42 7.61 2.22
N PRO A 452 21.62 7.26 3.24
CA PRO A 452 21.30 5.88 3.53
C PRO A 452 20.31 5.30 2.51
N SER A 453 20.56 4.06 2.11
CA SER A 453 19.62 3.29 1.29
C SER A 453 19.59 1.82 1.68
N THR A 454 18.45 1.20 1.42
CA THR A 454 18.23 -0.24 1.49
C THR A 454 18.04 -0.78 0.08
N THR A 455 18.62 -1.94 -0.21
CA THR A 455 18.40 -2.63 -1.48
C THR A 455 17.55 -3.88 -1.23
N ILE A 456 16.45 -3.99 -1.96
CA ILE A 456 15.56 -5.16 -1.99
C ILE A 456 15.62 -5.74 -3.40
N LEU A 457 16.19 -6.93 -3.53
CA LEU A 457 16.28 -7.64 -4.81
C LEU A 457 15.45 -8.92 -4.75
N LEU A 458 14.47 -9.03 -5.64
CA LEU A 458 13.69 -10.25 -5.86
C LEU A 458 14.34 -11.09 -6.95
N ASP A 459 14.23 -12.42 -6.90
CA ASP A 459 14.67 -13.29 -8.00
C ASP A 459 13.91 -12.96 -9.29
N ARG A 460 12.59 -12.76 -9.18
CA ARG A 460 11.67 -12.40 -10.27
C ARG A 460 10.46 -11.64 -9.72
N LEU A 461 9.72 -10.96 -10.59
CA LEU A 461 8.44 -10.35 -10.25
C LEU A 461 7.29 -11.25 -10.74
N ASP A 462 6.91 -12.22 -9.91
CA ASP A 462 5.75 -13.08 -10.12
C ASP A 462 4.73 -12.87 -8.97
N PRO A 463 3.52 -13.50 -9.02
CA PRO A 463 2.52 -13.30 -7.98
C PRO A 463 3.05 -13.65 -6.58
N HIS A 464 3.85 -14.70 -6.45
CA HIS A 464 4.38 -15.15 -5.17
C HIS A 464 5.36 -14.12 -4.59
N HIS A 465 6.35 -13.69 -5.35
CA HIS A 465 7.33 -12.69 -4.90
C HIS A 465 6.70 -11.32 -4.65
N LEU A 466 5.66 -10.94 -5.42
CA LEU A 466 4.87 -9.75 -5.12
C LEU A 466 4.17 -9.88 -3.77
N GLY A 467 3.54 -11.03 -3.49
CA GLY A 467 2.89 -11.28 -2.20
C GLY A 467 3.88 -11.22 -1.04
N LEU A 468 5.07 -11.80 -1.23
CA LEU A 468 6.19 -11.77 -0.28
C LEU A 468 6.63 -10.33 0.02
N LEU A 469 6.80 -9.49 -1.01
CA LEU A 469 7.19 -8.08 -0.89
C LEU A 469 6.14 -7.24 -0.15
N LEU A 470 4.86 -7.40 -0.46
CA LEU A 470 3.82 -6.60 0.19
C LEU A 470 3.70 -6.98 1.68
N ALA A 471 3.71 -8.28 2.00
CA ALA A 471 3.69 -8.75 3.39
C ALA A 471 4.94 -8.33 4.18
N LEU A 472 6.11 -8.19 3.51
CA LEU A 472 7.31 -7.63 4.13
C LEU A 472 7.05 -6.21 4.65
N TYR A 473 6.43 -5.36 3.82
CA TYR A 473 6.09 -4.00 4.21
C TYR A 473 4.97 -3.92 5.25
N GLU A 474 3.96 -4.79 5.19
CA GLU A 474 2.91 -4.85 6.22
C GLU A 474 3.51 -5.13 7.61
N HIS A 475 4.40 -6.11 7.70
CA HIS A 475 5.05 -6.46 8.96
C HIS A 475 6.10 -5.41 9.38
N LYS A 476 6.80 -4.76 8.43
CA LYS A 476 7.65 -3.59 8.71
C LYS A 476 6.84 -2.51 9.43
N VAL A 477 5.68 -2.14 8.87
CA VAL A 477 4.78 -1.12 9.42
C VAL A 477 4.29 -1.51 10.81
N PHE A 478 3.90 -2.77 11.00
CA PHE A 478 3.51 -3.27 12.33
C PHE A 478 4.63 -3.12 13.37
N VAL A 479 5.85 -3.57 13.06
CA VAL A 479 7.00 -3.49 13.99
C VAL A 479 7.29 -2.04 14.36
N GLN A 480 7.30 -1.12 13.40
CA GLN A 480 7.49 0.31 13.67
C GLN A 480 6.39 0.88 14.58
N GLY A 481 5.14 0.50 14.35
CA GLY A 481 4.01 0.91 15.19
C GLY A 481 4.16 0.46 16.64
N VAL A 482 4.59 -0.79 16.85
CA VAL A 482 4.90 -1.32 18.18
C VAL A 482 6.04 -0.56 18.84
N VAL A 483 7.15 -0.32 18.12
CA VAL A 483 8.31 0.42 18.66
C VAL A 483 7.92 1.84 19.06
N TRP A 484 7.10 2.52 18.25
CA TRP A 484 6.61 3.87 18.55
C TRP A 484 5.46 3.93 19.57
N ASN A 485 4.94 2.78 20.01
CA ASN A 485 3.77 2.66 20.88
C ASN A 485 2.48 3.25 20.27
N VAL A 486 2.29 3.19 18.95
CA VAL A 486 1.10 3.72 18.28
C VAL A 486 0.20 2.61 17.75
N ASN A 487 -1.09 2.90 17.56
CA ASN A 487 -2.02 1.97 16.92
C ASN A 487 -1.91 2.06 15.39
N SER A 488 -1.42 1.00 14.75
CA SER A 488 -1.25 0.93 13.28
C SER A 488 -2.54 0.63 12.51
N PHE A 489 -3.63 0.33 13.21
CA PHE A 489 -4.81 -0.28 12.61
C PHE A 489 -6.06 0.62 12.59
N ASP A 490 -6.05 1.74 13.33
CA ASP A 490 -7.10 2.78 13.26
C ASP A 490 -6.74 3.92 12.27
N GLN A 491 -7.66 4.88 12.07
CA GLN A 491 -7.47 6.04 11.20
C GLN A 491 -8.39 7.25 11.52
N PHE A 492 -8.55 7.65 12.79
CA PHE A 492 -9.47 8.76 13.13
C PHE A 492 -9.18 10.11 12.45
N GLY A 493 -7.95 10.32 11.98
CA GLY A 493 -7.55 11.55 11.29
C GLY A 493 -8.32 11.88 10.00
N VAL A 494 -9.10 10.93 9.45
CA VAL A 494 -9.91 11.17 8.24
C VAL A 494 -11.33 11.68 8.53
N GLU A 495 -11.80 11.62 9.78
CA GLU A 495 -13.22 11.86 10.10
C GLU A 495 -13.60 13.35 10.06
N LEU A 496 -12.77 14.24 10.61
CA LEU A 496 -13.07 15.68 10.63
C LEU A 496 -13.30 16.26 9.22
N GLY A 497 -12.53 15.80 8.23
CA GLY A 497 -12.72 16.22 6.84
C GLY A 497 -14.09 15.81 6.29
N LYS A 498 -14.56 14.60 6.61
CA LYS A 498 -15.88 14.10 6.20
C LYS A 498 -17.01 14.88 6.87
N GLU A 499 -16.89 15.13 8.18
CA GLU A 499 -17.86 15.90 8.95
C GLU A 499 -18.03 17.32 8.41
N LEU A 500 -16.92 17.97 8.03
CA LEU A 500 -16.95 19.32 7.44
C LEU A 500 -17.45 19.34 6.00
N ALA A 501 -17.17 18.30 5.21
CA ALA A 501 -17.56 18.22 3.80
C ALA A 501 -19.07 17.99 3.62
N ALA A 502 -19.68 17.10 4.41
CA ALA A 502 -21.08 16.71 4.26
C ALA A 502 -22.06 17.91 4.18
N PRO A 503 -22.08 18.86 5.14
CA PRO A 503 -23.00 20.01 5.07
C PRO A 503 -22.61 21.02 3.97
N LEU A 504 -21.35 21.04 3.51
CA LEU A 504 -20.93 21.86 2.38
C LEU A 504 -21.44 21.32 1.05
N VAL A 505 -21.62 20.01 0.90
CA VAL A 505 -22.23 19.41 -0.30
C VAL A 505 -23.67 19.92 -0.48
N ASP A 506 -24.47 19.90 0.59
CA ASP A 506 -25.84 20.41 0.57
C ASP A 506 -25.87 21.92 0.27
N ALA A 507 -24.97 22.67 0.88
CA ALA A 507 -24.82 24.10 0.62
C ALA A 507 -24.48 24.37 -0.86
N LEU A 508 -23.58 23.58 -1.46
CA LEU A 508 -23.22 23.71 -2.87
C LEU A 508 -24.34 23.32 -3.83
N ALA A 509 -25.29 22.49 -3.37
CA ALA A 509 -26.51 22.11 -4.09
C ALA A 509 -27.66 23.14 -3.96
N GLY A 510 -27.41 24.30 -3.34
CA GLY A 510 -28.40 25.35 -3.15
C GLY A 510 -29.07 25.36 -1.77
N GLY A 511 -28.66 24.46 -0.88
CA GLY A 511 -29.10 24.43 0.51
C GLY A 511 -28.53 25.57 1.36
N THR A 512 -28.83 25.54 2.65
CA THR A 512 -28.42 26.57 3.62
C THR A 512 -26.91 26.53 3.86
N THR A 513 -26.28 27.70 3.99
CA THR A 513 -24.87 27.78 4.40
C THR A 513 -24.71 27.28 5.85
N PRO A 514 -23.79 26.33 6.13
CA PRO A 514 -23.55 25.85 7.48
C PRO A 514 -23.12 26.97 8.43
N ARG A 515 -23.51 26.86 9.71
CA ARG A 515 -23.01 27.76 10.77
C ARG A 515 -21.56 27.39 11.12
N GLY A 516 -20.80 28.36 11.65
CA GLY A 516 -19.45 28.11 12.16
C GLY A 516 -18.34 27.99 11.11
N LEU A 517 -18.64 28.23 9.82
CA LEU A 517 -17.60 28.31 8.80
C LEU A 517 -16.68 29.51 9.07
N ASP A 518 -15.38 29.31 8.93
CA ASP A 518 -14.40 30.39 8.99
C ASP A 518 -14.58 31.37 7.80
N PRO A 519 -14.06 32.61 7.91
CA PRO A 519 -14.22 33.62 6.86
C PRO A 519 -13.69 33.19 5.48
N SER A 520 -12.62 32.40 5.42
CA SER A 520 -12.02 31.93 4.16
C SER A 520 -12.96 30.93 3.48
N THR A 521 -13.40 29.89 4.19
CA THR A 521 -14.31 28.87 3.66
C THR A 521 -15.64 29.48 3.20
N LYS A 522 -16.18 30.44 3.95
CA LYS A 522 -17.40 31.17 3.57
C LYS A 522 -17.21 32.00 2.29
N ALA A 523 -16.07 32.67 2.13
CA ALA A 523 -15.76 33.43 0.92
C ALA A 523 -15.62 32.51 -0.30
N LEU A 524 -14.95 31.36 -0.16
CA LEU A 524 -14.81 30.37 -1.22
C LEU A 524 -16.15 29.74 -1.62
N LEU A 525 -16.99 29.35 -0.67
CA LEU A 525 -18.35 28.85 -0.95
C LEU A 525 -19.17 29.89 -1.72
N THR A 526 -19.09 31.16 -1.32
CA THR A 526 -19.76 32.27 -2.01
C THR A 526 -19.24 32.43 -3.44
N ARG A 527 -17.92 32.36 -3.63
CA ARG A 527 -17.29 32.45 -4.94
C ARG A 527 -17.74 31.30 -5.86
N VAL A 528 -17.75 30.07 -5.37
CA VAL A 528 -18.20 28.89 -6.13
C VAL A 528 -19.67 29.03 -6.51
N ARG A 529 -20.55 29.42 -5.58
CA ARG A 529 -21.97 29.65 -5.87
C ARG A 529 -22.17 30.76 -6.90
N LYS A 530 -21.42 31.86 -6.84
CA LYS A 530 -21.47 32.94 -7.85
C LYS A 530 -21.07 32.44 -9.24
N LEU A 531 -20.02 31.62 -9.33
CA LEU A 531 -19.56 31.04 -10.59
C LEU A 531 -20.57 30.03 -11.18
N ARG A 532 -21.24 29.24 -10.33
CA ARG A 532 -22.30 28.30 -10.76
C ARG A 532 -23.59 29.02 -11.15
N GLY A 533 -24.02 30.02 -10.36
CA GLY A 533 -25.23 30.81 -10.58
C GLY A 533 -25.15 31.79 -11.76
N GLY A 534 -23.96 32.06 -12.28
CA GLY A 534 -23.77 32.82 -13.54
C GLY A 534 -24.17 32.07 -14.81
N LYS A 535 -24.41 30.74 -14.72
CA LYS A 535 -25.06 29.98 -15.79
C LYS A 535 -26.57 29.95 -15.55
N LYS A 536 -27.30 30.94 -16.07
CA LYS A 536 -28.75 30.79 -16.26
C LYS A 536 -29.00 29.62 -17.23
N PRO A 537 -29.78 28.60 -16.86
CA PRO A 537 -30.30 27.64 -17.83
C PRO A 537 -31.33 28.39 -18.68
N GLY A 538 -31.00 28.70 -19.94
CA GLY A 538 -31.95 29.33 -20.86
C GLY A 538 -31.46 30.47 -21.75
N ALA A 539 -30.15 30.77 -21.83
CA ALA A 539 -29.66 31.61 -22.92
C ALA A 539 -29.49 30.75 -24.18
N LYS A 540 -30.57 30.65 -24.99
CA LYS A 540 -30.50 30.13 -26.36
C LYS A 540 -29.41 30.90 -27.13
N ARG A 541 -28.50 30.17 -27.76
CA ARG A 541 -27.83 30.63 -28.98
C ARG A 541 -28.45 29.91 -30.15
#